data_AF-A0A495RZI1-F1
#
_entry.id   AF-A0A495RZI1-F1
#
_cell.length_a   1.000
_cell.length_b   1.000
_cell.length_c   1.000
_cell.angle_alpha   90.00
_cell.angle_beta   90.00
_cell.angle_gamma   90.00
#
_symmetry.space_group_name_H-M   'P 1'
#
loop_
_entity.id
_entity.type
_entity.pdbx_description
1 polymer ?
#
loop_
_entity_poly.entity_id
_entity_poly.type
_entity_poly.pdbx_seq_one_letter_code
_entity_poly.pdbx_strand_id
1 'polypeptide(L)'
;MYFYINLESKANLISSFIMSKIMYDYTKSVLERVSFDPLLFCKELEKAIKTLLPYEIEQLREWLLNFTIGKPELKQCLLIVNS
;
A
#
# COMPACT_ATOMS: atom_id res chain seq x y z
N MET A 1 -26.82 -27.23 2.93
CA MET A 1 -25.62 -27.28 2.06
C MET A 1 -25.32 -25.91 1.45
N TYR A 2 -26.13 -25.39 0.52
CA TYR A 2 -25.88 -24.11 -0.17
C TYR A 2 -25.73 -22.88 0.74
N PHE A 3 -26.53 -22.80 1.81
CA PHE A 3 -26.46 -21.69 2.77
C PHE A 3 -25.12 -21.62 3.52
N TYR A 4 -24.56 -22.79 3.89
CA TYR A 4 -23.26 -22.88 4.58
C TYR A 4 -22.09 -22.52 3.65
N ILE A 5 -22.12 -22.99 2.40
CA ILE A 5 -21.11 -22.65 1.38
C ILE A 5 -21.07 -21.12 1.15
N ASN A 6 -22.22 -20.45 1.16
CA ASN A 6 -22.30 -19.00 1.01
C ASN A 6 -21.68 -18.24 2.20
N LEU A 7 -21.94 -18.68 3.43
CA LEU A 7 -21.37 -18.10 4.65
C LEU A 7 -19.84 -18.24 4.70
N GLU A 8 -19.32 -19.42 4.36
CA GLU A 8 -17.86 -19.67 4.33
C GLU A 8 -17.18 -18.84 3.24
N SER A 9 -17.79 -18.75 2.06
CA SER A 9 -17.30 -17.89 0.97
C SER A 9 -17.26 -16.41 1.39
N LYS A 10 -18.28 -15.95 2.13
CA LYS A 10 -18.37 -14.57 2.63
C LYS A 10 -17.34 -14.30 3.74
N ALA A 11 -17.12 -15.25 4.65
CA ALA A 11 -16.09 -15.15 5.68
C ALA A 11 -14.67 -15.10 5.07
N ASN A 12 -14.41 -15.90 4.04
CA ASN A 12 -13.12 -15.89 3.33
C ASN A 12 -12.89 -14.56 2.58
N LEU A 13 -13.93 -13.98 1.98
CA LEU A 13 -13.86 -12.65 1.36
C LEU A 13 -13.61 -11.53 2.39
N ILE A 14 -14.22 -11.62 3.57
CA ILE A 14 -13.97 -10.66 4.65
C ILE A 14 -12.52 -10.79 5.15
N SER A 15 -12.02 -12.02 5.33
CA SER A 15 -10.64 -12.27 5.75
C SER A 15 -9.62 -11.74 4.74
N SER A 16 -9.84 -11.93 3.44
CA SER A 16 -8.96 -11.41 2.39
C SER A 16 -8.97 -9.88 2.33
N PHE A 17 -10.12 -9.24 2.54
CA PHE A 17 -10.24 -7.79 2.61
C PHE A 17 -9.61 -7.19 3.87
N ILE A 18 -9.70 -7.87 5.02
CA ILE A 18 -9.03 -7.42 6.24
C ILE A 18 -7.51 -7.53 6.06
N MET A 19 -7.03 -8.63 5.47
CA MET A 19 -5.59 -8.84 5.24
C MET A 19 -4.98 -7.78 4.31
N SER A 20 -5.68 -7.41 3.24
CA SER A 20 -5.22 -6.33 2.35
C SER A 20 -5.15 -4.99 3.07
N LYS A 21 -6.20 -4.62 3.80
CA LYS A 21 -6.21 -3.38 4.59
C LYS A 21 -5.03 -3.30 5.57
N ILE A 22 -4.73 -4.40 6.27
CA ILE A 22 -3.60 -4.47 7.20
C ILE A 22 -2.26 -4.26 6.47
N MET A 23 -2.05 -4.92 5.33
CA MET A 23 -0.81 -4.81 4.57
C MET A 23 -0.60 -3.39 4.01
N TYR A 24 -1.67 -2.77 3.53
CA TYR A 24 -1.66 -1.37 3.08
C TYR A 24 -1.36 -0.39 4.22
N ASP A 25 -2.00 -0.55 5.38
CA ASP A 25 -1.78 0.32 6.54
C ASP A 25 -0.35 0.16 7.11
N TYR A 26 0.16 -1.08 7.16
CA TYR A 26 1.55 -1.35 7.53
C TYR A 26 2.52 -0.64 6.58
N THR A 27 2.29 -0.74 5.27
CA THR A 27 3.10 -0.09 4.24
C THR A 27 3.16 1.42 4.45
N LYS A 28 2.01 2.09 4.60
CA LYS A 28 1.98 3.54 4.87
C LYS A 28 2.76 3.90 6.12
N SER A 29 2.57 3.16 7.21
CA SER A 29 3.26 3.44 8.46
C SER A 29 4.79 3.31 8.34
N VAL A 30 5.28 2.33 7.55
CA VAL A 30 6.71 2.19 7.25
C VAL A 30 7.21 3.41 6.45
N LEU A 31 6.51 3.77 5.37
CA LEU A 31 6.85 4.91 4.52
C LEU A 31 6.86 6.24 5.29
N GLU A 32 5.88 6.46 6.15
CA GLU A 32 5.82 7.63 7.04
C GLU A 32 7.04 7.68 7.97
N ARG A 33 7.40 6.55 8.58
CA ARG A 33 8.54 6.44 9.50
C ARG A 33 9.87 6.71 8.81
N VAL A 34 10.06 6.26 7.57
CA VAL A 34 11.31 6.46 6.82
C VAL A 34 11.32 7.75 5.99
N SER A 35 10.25 8.54 6.03
CA SER A 35 10.10 9.74 5.19
C SER A 35 11.08 10.88 5.46
N PHE A 36 11.92 10.77 6.48
CA PHE A 36 13.01 11.71 6.75
C PHE A 36 14.25 11.46 5.87
N ASP A 37 14.38 10.27 5.28
CA ASP A 37 15.49 9.88 4.41
C ASP A 37 14.95 9.48 3.03
N PRO A 38 15.13 10.32 2.00
CA PRO A 38 14.64 10.04 0.65
C PRO A 38 15.18 8.74 0.04
N LEU A 39 16.42 8.36 0.35
CA LEU A 39 17.03 7.15 -0.20
C LEU A 39 16.42 5.90 0.44
N LEU A 40 16.21 5.93 1.76
CA LEU A 40 15.53 4.85 2.47
C LEU A 40 14.05 4.76 2.08
N PHE A 41 13.39 5.90 1.90
CA PHE A 41 12.00 5.97 1.44
C PHE A 41 11.82 5.31 0.07
N CYS A 42 12.66 5.65 -0.91
CA CYS A 42 12.64 5.02 -2.23
C CYS A 42 12.81 3.48 -2.14
N LYS A 43 13.70 2.98 -1.28
CA LYS A 43 13.91 1.53 -1.09
C LYS A 43 12.69 0.81 -0.49
N GLU A 44 12.09 1.37 0.56
CA GLU A 44 10.89 0.79 1.15
C GLU A 44 9.68 0.92 0.21
N LEU A 45 9.62 1.97 -0.60
CA LEU A 45 8.59 2.13 -1.64
C LEU A 45 8.71 1.06 -2.73
N GLU A 46 9.91 0.76 -3.22
CA GLU A 46 10.12 -0.35 -4.16
C GLU A 46 9.67 -1.70 -3.57
N LYS A 47 9.93 -1.91 -2.29
CA LYS A 47 9.51 -3.13 -1.58
C LYS A 47 7.98 -3.18 -1.46
N ALA A 48 7.34 -2.07 -1.15
CA ALA A 48 5.90 -1.94 -1.09
C ALA A 48 5.23 -2.29 -2.43
N ILE A 49 5.72 -1.74 -3.55
CA ILE A 49 5.18 -2.01 -4.89
C ILE A 49 5.28 -3.50 -5.25
N LYS A 50 6.35 -4.20 -4.83
CA LYS A 50 6.52 -5.64 -5.06
C LYS A 50 5.63 -6.51 -4.18
N THR A 51 5.11 -5.97 -3.07
CA THR A 51 4.38 -6.72 -2.05
C THR A 51 2.87 -6.51 -2.14
N LEU A 52 2.46 -5.29 -2.50
CA LEU A 52 1.05 -4.90 -2.58
C LEU A 52 0.37 -5.43 -3.84
N LEU A 53 -0.95 -5.62 -3.74
CA LEU A 53 -1.79 -5.97 -4.88
C LEU A 53 -1.98 -4.75 -5.80
N PRO A 54 -2.30 -4.95 -7.10
CA PRO A 54 -2.41 -3.85 -8.06
C PRO A 54 -3.35 -2.71 -7.64
N TYR A 55 -4.49 -3.04 -7.01
CA TYR A 55 -5.44 -2.04 -6.53
C TYR A 55 -4.97 -1.28 -5.28
N GLU A 56 -4.08 -1.88 -4.49
CA GLU A 56 -3.47 -1.22 -3.33
C GLU A 56 -2.35 -0.28 -3.78
N ILE A 57 -1.64 -0.63 -4.86
CA ILE A 57 -0.64 0.25 -5.48
C ILE A 57 -1.30 1.51 -6.02
N GLU A 58 -2.47 1.41 -6.68
CA GLU A 58 -3.19 2.59 -7.15
C GLU A 58 -3.62 3.49 -5.98
N GLN A 59 -4.13 2.92 -4.89
CA GLN A 59 -4.43 3.67 -3.67
C GLN A 59 -3.15 4.30 -3.06
N LEU A 60 -2.04 3.57 -3.05
CA LEU A 60 -0.77 4.06 -2.54
C LEU A 60 -0.28 5.26 -3.36
N ARG A 61 -0.46 5.23 -4.67
CA ARG A 61 -0.10 6.31 -5.60
C ARG A 61 -0.86 7.60 -5.27
N GLU A 62 -2.17 7.52 -5.10
CA GLU A 62 -2.99 8.68 -4.70
C GLU A 62 -2.56 9.23 -3.34
N TRP A 63 -2.26 8.35 -2.38
CA TRP A 63 -1.75 8.76 -1.07
C TRP A 63 -0.38 9.45 -1.18
N LEU A 64 0.55 8.90 -1.96
CA LEU A 64 1.89 9.44 -2.17
C LEU A 64 1.87 10.83 -2.82
N LEU A 65 0.98 11.04 -3.79
CA LEU A 65 0.80 12.35 -4.43
C LEU A 65 0.45 13.43 -3.40
N ASN A 66 -0.42 13.11 -2.45
CA ASN A 66 -0.78 14.03 -1.36
C ASN A 66 0.33 14.16 -0.31
N PHE A 67 0.95 13.03 0.08
CA PHE A 67 1.97 12.99 1.12
C PHE A 67 3.24 13.78 0.75
N THR A 68 3.59 13.80 -0.54
CA THR A 68 4.79 14.47 -1.05
C THR A 68 4.60 15.96 -1.36
N ILE A 69 3.39 16.51 -1.22
CA ILE A 69 3.14 17.96 -1.42
C ILE A 69 4.02 18.80 -0.48
N GLY A 70 4.15 18.39 0.78
CA GLY A 70 4.98 19.06 1.78
C GLY A 70 6.45 18.61 1.83
N LYS A 71 6.84 17.65 0.97
CA LYS A 71 8.16 16.98 1.00
C LYS A 71 8.74 16.86 -0.42
N PRO A 72 9.19 17.98 -1.03
CA PRO A 72 9.70 17.98 -2.40
C PRO A 72 10.85 16.99 -2.62
N GLU A 73 11.65 16.69 -1.60
CA GLU A 73 12.74 15.72 -1.60
C GLU A 73 12.29 14.28 -1.93
N LEU A 74 11.03 13.95 -1.65
CA LEU A 74 10.45 12.63 -1.93
C LEU A 74 9.82 12.54 -3.33
N LYS A 75 9.68 13.65 -4.06
CA LYS A 75 9.04 13.64 -5.40
C LYS A 75 9.78 12.76 -6.40
N GLN A 76 11.09 12.63 -6.27
CA GLN A 76 11.89 11.71 -7.10
C GLN A 76 11.47 10.25 -6.92
N CYS A 77 11.05 9.84 -5.73
CA CYS A 77 10.59 8.48 -5.46
C CYS A 77 9.22 8.19 -6.12
N LEU A 78 8.45 9.21 -6.50
CA LEU A 78 7.16 9.02 -7.20
C LEU A 78 7.35 8.41 -8.60
N LEU A 79 8.52 8.58 -9.22
CA LEU A 79 8.84 7.98 -10.51
C LEU A 79 8.82 6.44 -10.46
N ILE A 80 9.12 5.86 -9.29
CA ILE A 80 9.15 4.41 -9.05
C ILE A 80 7.74 3.81 -9.17
N VAL A 81 6.71 4.53 -8.73
CA VAL A 81 5.31 4.10 -8.81
C VAL A 81 4.70 4.29 -10.20
N ASN A 82 5.26 5.20 -11.02
CA ASN A 82 4.74 5.51 -12.36
C ASN A 82 5.39 4.69 -13.48
N SER A 83 6.36 3.82 -13.17
CA SER A 83 7.10 2.99 -14.14
C SER A 83 6.47 1.61 -14.28
#